data_AF-A0A136WHV5-F1
#
_entry.id   AF-A0A136WHV5-F1
#
_cell.length_a   1.000
_cell.length_b   1.000
_cell.length_c   1.000
_cell.angle_alpha   90.00
_cell.angle_beta   90.00
_cell.angle_gamma   90.00
#
_symmetry.space_group_name_H-M   'P 1'
#
loop_
_entity.id
_entity.type
_entity.pdbx_description
1 polymer ?
#
loop_
_entity_poly.entity_id
_entity_poly.type
_entity_poly.pdbx_seq_one_letter_code
_entity_poly.pdbx_strand_id
1 'polypeptide(L)' 'MNTDEFSKLKLKFIQANLNEKIAIYTQTPGLTNPQYKELLQNYPYDQLSKLEAALQ' A
#
# COMPACT_ATOMS: atom_id res chain seq x y z
N MET A 1 10.53 -3.00 -9.54
CA MET A 1 9.19 -3.62 -9.69
C MET A 1 8.69 -3.36 -11.12
N ASN A 2 8.22 -4.39 -11.83
CA ASN A 2 7.62 -4.24 -13.16
C ASN A 2 6.20 -3.68 -13.05
N THR A 3 5.71 -3.01 -14.10
CA THR A 3 4.39 -2.36 -14.12
C THR A 3 3.22 -3.32 -13.87
N ASP A 4 3.38 -4.60 -14.25
CA ASP A 4 2.38 -5.66 -14.03
C ASP A 4 2.22 -6.03 -12.55
N GLU A 5 3.34 -6.13 -11.82
CA GLU A 5 3.36 -6.39 -10.38
C GLU A 5 2.67 -5.25 -9.62
N PHE A 6 2.96 -3.99 -9.99
CA PHE A 6 2.32 -2.83 -9.37
C PHE A 6 0.82 -2.76 -9.63
N SER A 7 0.38 -3.08 -10.84
CA SER A 7 -1.04 -3.08 -11.18
C SER A 7 -1.81 -4.12 -10.37
N LYS A 8 -1.26 -5.33 -10.22
CA LYS A 8 -1.82 -6.39 -9.36
C LYS A 8 -1.82 -5.98 -7.89
N LEU A 9 -0.74 -5.36 -7.43
CA LEU A 9 -0.61 -4.90 -6.06
C LEU A 9 -1.61 -3.79 -5.74
N LYS A 10 -1.78 -2.82 -6.64
CA LYS A 10 -2.74 -1.73 -6.53
C LYS A 10 -4.18 -2.26 -6.52
N LEU A 11 -4.50 -3.21 -7.40
CA LEU A 11 -5.80 -3.88 -7.39
C LEU A 11 -6.07 -4.64 -6.08
N LYS A 12 -5.07 -5.39 -5.59
CA LYS A 12 -5.14 -6.05 -4.29
C LYS A 12 -5.29 -5.01 -3.18
N PHE A 13 -4.55 -3.92 -3.20
CA PHE A 13 -4.61 -2.86 -2.19
C PHE A 13 -5.96 -2.13 -2.15
N ILE A 14 -6.62 -1.97 -3.30
CA ILE A 14 -7.95 -1.37 -3.36
C ILE A 14 -9.00 -2.34 -2.81
N GLN A 15 -8.91 -3.63 -3.15
CA GLN A 15 -9.85 -4.69 -2.71
C GLN A 15 -9.56 -5.25 -1.31
N ALA A 16 -8.34 -5.08 -0.82
CA ALA A 16 -7.86 -5.61 0.45
C ALA A 16 -8.53 -4.92 1.63
N ASN A 17 -8.70 -5.68 2.71
CA ASN A 17 -9.07 -5.12 3.99
C ASN A 17 -7.91 -4.32 4.59
N LEU A 18 -8.21 -3.48 5.56
CA LEU A 18 -7.25 -2.60 6.21
C LEU A 18 -5.92 -3.24 6.62
N ASN A 19 -5.99 -4.38 7.29
CA ASN A 19 -4.80 -5.13 7.70
C ASN A 19 -3.98 -5.62 6.50
N GLU A 20 -4.66 -6.09 5.46
CA GLU A 20 -4.01 -6.52 4.22
C GLU A 20 -3.41 -5.34 3.45
N LYS A 21 -4.05 -4.16 3.46
CA LYS A 21 -3.46 -2.97 2.83
C LYS A 21 -2.17 -2.56 3.52
N ILE A 22 -2.16 -2.61 4.85
CA ILE A 22 -0.97 -2.34 5.67
C ILE A 22 0.11 -3.38 5.37
N ALA A 23 -0.25 -4.66 5.37
CA ALA A 23 0.65 -5.76 5.02
C ALA A 23 1.21 -5.60 3.61
N ILE A 24 0.40 -5.23 2.62
CA ILE A 24 0.86 -4.94 1.26
C ILE A 24 1.83 -3.76 1.29
N TYR A 25 1.54 -2.70 2.04
CA TYR A 25 2.42 -1.54 2.11
C TYR A 25 3.78 -1.86 2.78
N THR A 26 3.77 -2.64 3.87
CA THR A 26 4.97 -2.99 4.65
C THR A 26 5.74 -4.18 4.07
N GLN A 27 5.05 -5.17 3.50
CA GLN A 27 5.63 -6.40 2.92
C GLN A 27 5.88 -6.32 1.42
N THR A 28 5.72 -5.16 0.77
CA THR A 28 6.13 -5.00 -0.64
C THR A 28 7.49 -4.31 -0.73
N PRO A 29 8.60 -5.06 -0.60
CA PRO A 29 9.93 -4.52 -0.87
C PRO A 29 10.07 -4.22 -2.36
N GLY A 30 10.71 -3.10 -2.71
CA GLY A 30 11.04 -2.77 -4.10
C GLY A 30 10.02 -1.88 -4.83
N LEU A 31 9.04 -1.33 -4.12
CA LEU A 31 8.28 -0.16 -4.56
C LEU A 31 9.18 1.08 -4.56
N THR A 32 9.11 1.88 -5.62
CA THR A 32 9.80 3.17 -5.68
C THR A 32 8.99 4.25 -4.97
N ASN A 33 9.64 5.29 -4.44
CA ASN A 33 9.00 6.44 -3.80
C ASN A 33 7.70 6.95 -4.49
N PRO A 34 7.65 7.14 -5.83
CA PRO A 34 6.42 7.55 -6.50
C PRO A 34 5.29 6.50 -6.43
N GLN A 35 5.59 5.21 -6.53
CA GLN A 35 4.60 4.13 -6.44
C GLN A 35 4.04 4.02 -5.02
N TYR A 36 4.90 4.20 -4.01
CA TYR A 36 4.48 4.28 -2.61
C TYR A 36 3.55 5.48 -2.35
N LYS A 37 3.90 6.66 -2.89
CA LYS A 37 3.05 7.85 -2.81
C LYS A 37 1.70 7.66 -3.49
N GLU A 38 1.64 7.00 -4.64
CA GLU A 38 0.38 6.71 -5.32
C GLU A 38 -0.54 5.79 -4.50
N LEU A 39 0.02 4.75 -3.89
CA LEU A 39 -0.74 3.86 -2.99
C LEU A 39 -1.26 4.62 -1.77
N LEU A 40 -0.40 5.45 -1.16
CA LEU A 40 -0.77 6.24 0.01
C LEU A 40 -1.84 7.31 -0.32
N GLN A 41 -1.78 7.91 -1.51
CA GLN A 41 -2.79 8.87 -1.96
C GLN A 41 -4.17 8.25 -2.16
N ASN A 42 -4.23 6.96 -2.51
CA ASN A 42 -5.48 6.21 -2.63
C ASN A 42 -5.90 5.58 -1.28
N TYR A 43 -5.14 5.82 -0.21
CA TYR A 43 -5.45 5.33 1.11
C TYR A 43 -6.38 6.32 1.83
N PRO A 44 -7.46 5.83 2.46
CA PRO A 44 -8.32 6.71 3.25
C PRO A 44 -7.54 7.32 4.41
N TYR A 45 -7.60 8.65 4.55
CA TYR A 45 -6.86 9.41 5.55
C TYR A 45 -7.14 8.95 6.99
N ASP A 46 -8.38 8.52 7.25
CA ASP A 46 -8.84 7.97 8.52
C ASP A 46 -8.11 6.68 8.93
N GLN A 47 -7.53 5.96 7.96
CA GLN A 47 -6.82 4.71 8.19
C GLN A 47 -5.30 4.89 8.21
N LEU A 48 -4.81 6.09 7.87
CA LEU A 48 -3.38 6.41 7.82
C LEU A 48 -2.72 6.17 9.18
N SER A 49 -3.42 6.48 10.28
CA SER A 49 -2.95 6.18 11.64
C SER A 49 -2.73 4.70 11.91
N LYS A 50 -3.48 3.79 11.26
CA LYS A 50 -3.25 2.35 11.40
C LYS A 50 -2.07 1.87 10.56
N LEU A 51 -1.83 2.50 9.42
CA LEU A 51 -0.63 2.27 8.63
C LEU A 51 0.62 2.69 9.41
N GLU A 52 0.60 3.88 10.01
CA GLU A 52 1.68 4.38 10.87
C GLU A 52 1.92 3.47 12.08
N ALA A 53 0.85 3.02 12.74
CA ALA A 53 0.96 2.11 13.89
C ALA A 53 1.58 0.74 13.56
N ALA A 54 1.52 0.30 12.29
CA ALA A 54 2.10 -0.96 11.85
C ALA A 54 3.52 -0.82 11.27
N LEU A 55 3.97 0.42 11.04
CA LEU A 55 5.35 0.76 10.66
C LEU A 55 6.24 1.03 11.88
N GLN A 56 5.65 1.19 13.06
CA GLN A 56 6.30 1.46 14.34
C GLN A 56 6.86 0.19 14.97
#